data_AF-A0A353PX67-F1
#
_entry.id   AF-A0A353PX67-F1
#
_cell.length_a   1.000
_cell.length_b   1.000
_cell.length_c   1.000
_cell.angle_alpha   90.00
_cell.angle_beta   90.00
_cell.angle_gamma   90.00
#
_symmetry.space_group_name_H-M   'P 1'
#
loop_
_entity.id
_entity.type
_entity.pdbx_description
1 polymer ?
#
loop_
_entity_poly.entity_id
_entity_poly.type
_entity_poly.pdbx_seq_one_letter_code
_entity_poly.pdbx_strand_id
1 'polypeptide(L)' 'QKRKKLKKIYLEITNNCNLACAFCAPTSRKKKYMSVEDFFHILEKIEGRAEILYLHVMGEP' A
#
# COMPACT_ATOMS: atom_id res chain seq x y z
N GLN A 1 8.93 -15.37 22.69
CA GLN A 1 8.54 -15.97 21.39
C GLN A 1 9.00 -15.03 20.28
N LYS A 2 9.83 -15.49 19.34
CA LYS A 2 10.32 -14.66 18.22
C LYS A 2 9.16 -14.47 17.24
N ARG A 3 8.66 -13.24 17.06
CA ARG A 3 7.58 -12.95 16.09
C ARG A 3 8.06 -13.37 14.69
N LYS A 4 7.32 -14.28 14.06
CA LYS A 4 7.59 -14.72 12.68
C LYS A 4 7.42 -13.52 11.74
N LYS A 5 8.38 -13.28 10.85
CA LYS A 5 8.26 -12.24 9.82
C LYS A 5 7.06 -12.52 8.92
N LEU A 6 6.37 -11.47 8.49
CA LEU A 6 5.35 -11.54 7.46
C LEU A 6 6.02 -11.85 6.12
N LYS A 7 5.34 -12.59 5.24
CA LYS A 7 5.85 -12.79 3.87
C LYS A 7 5.82 -11.49 3.07
N LYS A 8 4.75 -10.70 3.22
CA LYS A 8 4.52 -9.49 2.44
C LYS A 8 3.71 -8.45 3.20
N ILE A 9 3.98 -7.19 2.92
CA ILE A 9 3.15 -6.03 3.29
C ILE A 9 2.72 -5.34 2.00
N TYR A 10 1.47 -4.91 1.95
CA TYR A 10 0.94 -4.05 0.91
C TYR A 10 0.72 -2.66 1.49
N LEU A 11 1.36 -1.65 0.89
CA LEU A 11 1.26 -0.25 1.26
C LEU A 11 0.66 0.50 0.07
N GLU A 12 -0.63 0.84 0.15
CA GLU A 12 -1.30 1.63 -0.89
C GLU A 12 -0.87 3.10 -0.77
N ILE A 13 0.13 3.52 -1.56
CA ILE A 13 0.62 4.91 -1.57
C ILE A 13 -0.36 5.87 -2.26
N THR A 14 -1.25 5.33 -3.11
CA THR A 14 -2.36 6.05 -3.73
C THR A 14 -3.46 5.08 -4.10
N ASN A 15 -4.71 5.56 -4.05
CA ASN A 15 -5.87 4.85 -4.59
C ASN A 15 -6.42 5.51 -5.87
N ASN A 16 -5.69 6.49 -6.43
CA ASN A 16 -6.06 7.10 -7.70
C ASN A 16 -5.58 6.21 -8.85
N CYS A 17 -6.44 5.95 -9.83
CA CYS A 17 -6.11 5.29 -11.09
C CYS A 17 -6.82 6.06 -12.21
N ASN A 18 -6.19 6.14 -13.38
CA ASN A 18 -6.74 6.78 -14.58
C ASN A 18 -7.48 5.81 -15.52
N LEU A 19 -7.57 4.53 -15.15
CA LEU A 19 -8.27 3.49 -15.91
C LEU A 19 -9.59 3.09 -15.25
N ALA A 20 -10.45 2.46 -16.04
CA ALA A 20 -11.74 1.88 -15.62
C ALA A 20 -11.85 0.42 -16.09
N CYS A 21 -10.90 -0.40 -15.66
CA CYS A 21 -10.79 -1.80 -16.11
C CYS A 21 -12.03 -2.62 -15.71
N ALA A 22 -12.56 -3.42 -16.64
CA ALA A 22 -13.75 -4.24 -16.42
C ALA A 22 -13.62 -5.28 -15.29
N PHE A 23 -12.38 -5.66 -14.94
CA PHE A 23 -12.08 -6.62 -13.87
C PHE A 23 -11.73 -5.96 -12.53
N CYS A 24 -11.54 -4.63 -12.48
CA CYS A 24 -11.24 -3.95 -11.23
C CYS A 24 -12.52 -3.75 -10.43
N ALA A 25 -12.46 -4.03 -9.12
CA ALA A 25 -13.61 -3.83 -8.25
C ALA A 25 -14.00 -2.34 -8.18
N PRO A 26 -15.30 -2.00 -8.33
CA PRO A 26 -15.76 -0.63 -8.22
C PRO A 26 -15.55 -0.10 -6.80
N THR A 27 -15.23 1.18 -6.69
CA THR A 27 -14.95 1.81 -5.39
C THR A 27 -15.51 3.23 -5.34
N SER A 28 -16.14 3.57 -4.21
CA SER A 28 -16.60 4.93 -3.89
C SER A 28 -15.62 5.68 -2.98
N ARG A 29 -14.41 5.13 -2.77
CA ARG A 29 -13.37 5.74 -1.94
C ARG A 29 -12.95 7.09 -2.55
N LYS A 30 -12.86 8.12 -1.71
CA LYS A 30 -12.26 9.40 -2.13
C LYS A 30 -10.81 9.17 -2.54
N LYS A 31 -10.42 9.77 -3.67
CA LYS A 31 -9.05 9.77 -4.18
C LYS A 31 -8.09 10.37 -3.15
N LYS A 32 -6.98 9.70 -2.89
CA LYS A 32 -5.96 10.09 -1.91
C LYS A 32 -4.58 9.66 -2.39
N TYR A 33 -3.61 10.50 -2.04
CA TYR A 33 -2.18 10.23 -2.15
C TYR A 33 -1.60 10.28 -0.74
N MET A 34 -0.71 9.34 -0.44
CA MET A 34 0.09 9.34 0.77
C MET A 34 1.07 10.51 0.71
N SER A 35 1.24 11.21 1.83
CA SER A 35 2.32 12.20 1.94
C SER A 35 3.67 11.50 2.07
N VAL A 36 4.73 12.21 1.74
CA VAL A 36 6.10 11.70 1.89
C VAL A 36 6.41 11.45 3.37
N GLU A 37 5.90 12.32 4.25
CA GLU A 37 6.07 12.20 5.70
C GLU A 37 5.39 10.95 6.25
N ASP A 38 4.16 10.67 5.83
CA ASP A 38 3.44 9.44 6.23
C ASP A 38 4.13 8.20 5.69
N PHE A 39 4.68 8.26 4.47
CA PHE A 39 5.43 7.17 3.89
C PHE A 39 6.63 6.81 4.76
N PHE A 40 7.48 7.78 5.12
CA PHE A 40 8.64 7.54 6.00
C PHE A 40 8.22 7.03 7.38
N HIS A 41 7.20 7.64 8.00
CA HIS A 41 6.68 7.21 9.30
C HIS A 41 6.19 5.75 9.29
N ILE A 42 5.58 5.32 8.19
CA ILE A 42 5.15 3.92 8.03
C ILE A 42 6.35 3.01 7.83
N LEU A 43 7.33 3.39 7.00
CA LEU A 43 8.53 2.59 6.74
C LEU A 43 9.28 2.27 8.04
N GLU A 44 9.49 3.26 8.91
CA GLU A 44 10.13 3.05 10.23
C GLU A 44 9.36 2.04 11.08
N LYS A 45 8.02 2.09 11.04
CA LYS A 45 7.18 1.17 11.82
C LYS A 45 7.19 -0.25 11.29
N ILE A 46 7.35 -0.45 9.98
CA ILE A 46 7.27 -1.77 9.36
C ILE A 46 8.63 -2.39 9.04
N GLU A 47 9.72 -1.65 9.28
CA GLU A 47 11.08 -2.11 9.05
C GLU A 47 11.34 -3.48 9.70
N GLY A 48 11.92 -4.40 8.92
CA GLY A 48 12.24 -5.75 9.37
C GLY A 48 11.03 -6.66 9.63
N ARG A 49 9.78 -6.20 9.44
CA ARG A 49 8.57 -6.99 9.72
C ARG A 49 8.12 -7.88 8.57
N ALA A 50 8.57 -7.63 7.34
CA ALA A 50 8.23 -8.42 6.17
C ALA A 50 9.41 -8.71 5.26
N GLU A 51 9.27 -9.74 4.41
CA GLU A 51 10.25 -10.08 3.36
C GLU A 51 10.06 -9.22 2.10
N ILE A 52 8.81 -8.87 1.76
CA ILE A 52 8.46 -8.09 0.55
C ILE A 52 7.54 -6.92 0.91
N LEU A 53 7.80 -5.75 0.35
CA LEU A 53 6.92 -4.58 0.41
C LEU A 53 6.38 -4.27 -1.00
N TYR A 54 5.05 -4.33 -1.16
CA TYR A 54 4.35 -3.90 -2.38
C TYR A 54 3.78 -2.50 -2.17
N LEU A 55 3.90 -1.64 -3.17
CA LEU A 55 3.44 -0.24 -3.11
C LEU A 55 2.09 0.01 -3.81
N HIS A 56 1.37 -1.06 -4.12
CA HIS A 56 0.17 -1.04 -4.95
C HIS A 56 -0.91 -1.94 -4.35
N VAL A 57 -2.16 -1.47 -4.39
CA VAL A 57 -3.35 -2.27 -4.07
C VAL A 57 -4.46 -2.04 -5.09
N MET A 58 -5.08 -0.86 -5.09
CA MET A 58 -6.20 -0.51 -5.98
C MET A 58 -6.10 0.94 -6.48
N GLY A 59 -4.89 1.38 -6.85
CA GLY A 59 -4.60 2.67 -7.47
C GLY A 59 -3.33 2.57 -8.30
N GLU A 60 -3.15 3.37 -9.34
CA GLU A 60 -1.94 3.36 -10.18
C GLU A 60 -0.78 4.05 -9.42
N PRO A 61 0.34 3.37 -9.11
CA PRO A 61 1.49 3.97 -8.45
C PRO A 61 2.20 5.04 -9.30
#